data_AF-A0A672GGE6-F1
#
_entry.id   AF-A0A672GGE6-F1
#
_cell.length_a   1.000
_cell.length_b   1.000
_cell.length_c   1.000
_cell.angle_alpha   90.00
_cell.angle_beta   90.00
_cell.angle_gamma   90.00
#
_symmetry.space_group_name_H-M   'P 1'
#
loop_
_entity.id
_entity.type
_entity.pdbx_description
1 polymer ?
#
loop_
_entity_poly.entity_id
_entity_poly.type
_entity_poly.pdbx_seq_one_letter_code
_entity_poly.pdbx_strand_id
1 'polypeptide(L)'
;MIKHRQIHRRGRRSHMAVSYTDPQVSMDLLRAVLQPSFNQDILDVFRKYHKFFEKAAENVKENVGDEVVPDQLIRDACRNVLEHVTTFTTSPFRVKPKAEPVKREGPKWDPSRLSETSTFVLGSRANKALGMGGTRGRIYIKHADLFKYAADSKDKQWLAERHHMRATGGKMAYLLIEEDIQDLSRSDEYRDSPDVRMDELKPFSVPHWMVEKMQRTMEAQRDSDPAAS
;
A
#
# COMPACT_ATOMS: atom_id res chain seq x y z
N MET A 1 -32.00 -53.75 -30.69
CA MET A 1 -30.94 -54.71 -31.09
C MET A 1 -30.08 -54.08 -32.17
N ILE A 2 -28.95 -53.46 -31.81
CA ILE A 2 -28.04 -52.83 -32.78
C ILE A 2 -26.72 -53.58 -32.72
N LYS A 3 -26.32 -54.14 -33.87
CA LYS A 3 -25.16 -55.04 -34.03
C LYS A 3 -23.85 -54.28 -33.90
N HIS A 4 -22.95 -54.81 -33.07
CA HIS A 4 -21.56 -54.42 -32.96
C HIS A 4 -20.84 -54.66 -34.30
N ARG A 5 -20.27 -53.61 -34.91
CA ARG A 5 -19.29 -53.74 -35.99
C ARG A 5 -17.93 -53.33 -35.46
N GLN A 6 -17.02 -54.30 -35.32
CA GLN A 6 -15.61 -54.04 -35.04
C GLN A 6 -14.98 -53.40 -36.29
N ILE A 7 -14.34 -52.24 -36.12
CA ILE A 7 -13.41 -51.69 -37.09
C ILE A 7 -12.03 -51.64 -36.44
N HIS A 8 -11.09 -52.33 -37.09
CA HIS A 8 -9.71 -52.54 -36.69
C HIS A 8 -8.91 -51.23 -36.64
N ARG A 9 -8.07 -51.13 -35.60
CA ARG A 9 -7.10 -50.06 -35.35
C ARG A 9 -6.04 -49.98 -36.45
N ARG A 10 -5.71 -48.77 -36.91
CA ARG A 10 -4.33 -48.38 -37.25
C ARG A 10 -4.20 -46.86 -37.37
N GLY A 11 -3.33 -46.29 -36.54
CA GLY A 11 -3.02 -44.86 -36.55
C GLY A 11 -2.82 -44.32 -35.14
N ARG A 12 -1.60 -44.48 -34.62
CA ARG A 12 -1.13 -43.91 -33.35
C ARG A 12 -1.00 -42.38 -33.51
N ARG A 13 -2.11 -41.66 -33.62
CA ARG A 13 -2.15 -40.26 -33.22
C ARG A 13 -2.41 -40.26 -31.72
N SER A 14 -1.45 -39.74 -30.96
CA SER A 14 -1.66 -39.46 -29.55
C SER A 14 -2.77 -38.41 -29.45
N HIS A 15 -4.02 -38.86 -29.41
CA HIS A 15 -5.06 -38.09 -28.77
C HIS A 15 -4.66 -38.07 -27.31
N MET A 16 -4.06 -36.96 -26.86
CA MET A 16 -4.18 -36.62 -25.46
C MET A 16 -5.68 -36.53 -25.21
N ALA A 17 -6.24 -37.54 -24.56
CA ALA A 17 -7.57 -37.46 -24.01
C ALA A 17 -7.49 -36.41 -22.91
N VAL A 18 -7.67 -35.15 -23.29
CA VAL A 18 -7.85 -34.05 -22.35
C VAL A 18 -9.16 -34.37 -21.64
N SER A 19 -9.05 -34.84 -20.41
CA SER A 19 -10.22 -35.00 -19.56
C SER A 19 -10.76 -33.61 -19.29
N TYR A 20 -11.81 -33.20 -20.01
CA TYR A 20 -12.54 -31.95 -19.79
C TYR A 20 -13.28 -31.91 -18.43
N THR A 21 -13.00 -32.85 -17.53
CA THR A 21 -13.63 -32.97 -16.21
C THR A 21 -12.75 -32.44 -15.08
N ASP A 22 -11.48 -32.12 -15.34
CA ASP A 22 -10.60 -31.45 -14.37
C ASP A 22 -10.70 -29.92 -14.53
N PRO A 23 -11.25 -29.20 -13.53
CA PRO A 23 -11.32 -27.74 -13.55
C PRO A 23 -9.95 -27.08 -13.73
N GLN A 24 -8.88 -27.70 -13.25
CA GLN A 24 -7.53 -27.15 -13.33
C GLN A 24 -7.01 -27.15 -14.76
N VAL A 25 -7.26 -28.23 -15.51
CA VAL A 25 -6.90 -28.35 -16.92
C VAL A 25 -7.61 -27.29 -17.77
N SER A 26 -8.87 -26.98 -17.43
CA SER A 26 -9.63 -25.92 -18.11
C SER A 26 -9.07 -24.53 -17.82
N MET A 27 -8.66 -24.26 -16.58
CA MET A 27 -8.01 -23.00 -16.19
C MET A 27 -6.62 -22.83 -16.80
N ASP A 28 -5.85 -23.92 -16.92
CA ASP A 28 -4.53 -23.89 -17.56
C ASP A 28 -4.64 -23.61 -19.05
N LEU A 29 -5.67 -24.17 -19.71
CA LEU A 29 -5.97 -23.85 -21.11
C LEU A 29 -6.37 -22.39 -21.28
N LEU A 30 -7.22 -21.86 -20.40
CA LEU A 30 -7.58 -20.44 -20.41
C LEU A 30 -6.34 -19.56 -20.24
N ARG A 31 -5.45 -19.89 -19.30
CA ARG A 31 -4.18 -19.19 -19.12
C ARG A 31 -3.35 -19.23 -20.40
N ALA A 32 -3.19 -20.40 -21.02
CA ALA A 32 -2.39 -20.56 -22.24
C ALA A 32 -2.93 -19.72 -23.41
N VAL A 33 -4.24 -19.58 -23.55
CA VAL A 33 -4.87 -18.76 -24.60
C VAL A 33 -4.68 -17.27 -24.36
N LEU A 34 -4.73 -16.81 -23.10
CA LEU A 34 -4.63 -15.39 -22.76
C LEU A 34 -3.19 -14.90 -22.57
N GLN A 35 -2.25 -15.80 -22.23
CA GLN A 35 -0.85 -15.47 -21.94
C GLN A 35 -0.18 -14.62 -23.03
N PRO A 36 -0.37 -14.86 -24.35
CA PRO A 36 0.26 -14.02 -25.38
C PRO A 36 -0.18 -12.56 -25.33
N SER A 37 -1.47 -12.30 -25.10
CA SER A 37 -2.00 -10.94 -24.97
C SER A 37 -1.42 -10.26 -23.73
N PHE A 38 -1.44 -10.96 -22.59
CA PHE A 38 -0.92 -10.40 -21.34
C PHE A 38 0.60 -10.18 -21.39
N ASN A 39 1.35 -11.08 -22.03
CA ASN A 39 2.77 -10.89 -22.25
C ASN A 39 3.05 -9.61 -23.03
N GLN A 40 2.24 -9.32 -24.05
CA GLN A 40 2.40 -8.10 -24.83
C GLN A 40 2.15 -6.85 -23.97
N ASP A 41 1.07 -6.83 -23.19
CA ASP A 41 0.75 -5.72 -22.29
C ASP A 41 1.85 -5.51 -21.24
N ILE A 42 2.36 -6.59 -20.65
CA ILE A 42 3.46 -6.55 -19.67
C ILE A 42 4.73 -6.00 -20.33
N LEU A 43 5.07 -6.45 -21.53
CA LEU A 43 6.22 -5.95 -22.27
C LEU A 43 6.08 -4.46 -22.57
N ASP A 44 4.90 -3.98 -22.96
CA ASP A 44 4.66 -2.57 -23.24
C ASP A 44 4.76 -1.70 -21.98
N VAL A 45 4.44 -2.23 -20.79
CA VAL A 45 4.74 -1.57 -19.53
C VAL A 45 6.25 -1.49 -19.31
N PHE A 46 6.99 -2.60 -19.41
CA PHE A 46 8.45 -2.60 -19.20
C PHE A 46 9.18 -1.68 -20.19
N ARG A 47 8.74 -1.63 -21.45
CA ARG A 47 9.31 -0.73 -22.47
C ARG A 47 9.27 0.74 -22.06
N LYS A 48 8.22 1.19 -21.37
CA LYS A 48 8.11 2.58 -20.88
C LYS A 48 9.21 2.96 -19.90
N TYR A 49 9.70 1.98 -19.13
CA TYR A 49 10.70 2.18 -18.08
C TYR A 49 12.10 1.68 -18.45
N HIS A 50 12.25 1.01 -19.59
CA HIS A 50 13.49 0.31 -19.98
C HIS A 50 14.73 1.20 -19.91
N LYS A 51 14.65 2.43 -20.44
CA LYS A 51 15.75 3.41 -20.42
C LYS A 51 16.32 3.70 -19.01
N PHE A 52 15.49 3.59 -17.97
CA PHE A 52 15.94 3.81 -16.59
C PHE A 52 16.72 2.60 -16.07
N PHE A 53 16.30 1.40 -16.44
CA PHE A 53 17.00 0.17 -16.11
C PHE A 53 18.35 0.08 -16.83
N GLU A 54 18.41 0.44 -18.11
CA GLU A 54 19.67 0.53 -18.87
C GLU A 54 20.65 1.49 -18.19
N LYS A 55 20.21 2.74 -17.92
CA LYS A 55 21.08 3.72 -17.29
C LYS A 55 21.55 3.31 -15.89
N ALA A 56 20.68 2.68 -15.11
CA ALA A 56 21.06 2.16 -13.80
C ALA A 56 22.08 1.01 -13.90
N ALA A 57 21.88 0.08 -14.84
CA ALA A 57 22.76 -1.07 -15.02
C ALA A 57 24.15 -0.67 -15.56
N GLU A 58 24.20 0.32 -16.47
CA GLU A 58 25.45 0.96 -16.91
C GLU A 58 26.19 1.58 -15.72
N ASN A 59 25.49 2.38 -14.90
CA ASN A 59 26.12 3.01 -13.74
C ASN A 59 26.69 1.97 -12.75
N VAL A 60 26.02 0.82 -12.58
CA VAL A 60 26.55 -0.27 -11.74
C VAL A 60 27.81 -0.86 -12.37
N LYS A 61 27.81 -1.10 -13.69
CA LYS A 61 29.00 -1.58 -14.40
C LYS A 61 30.18 -0.61 -14.30
N GLU A 62 29.94 0.69 -14.44
CA GLU A 62 30.98 1.72 -14.33
C GLU A 62 31.65 1.75 -12.94
N ASN A 63 30.89 1.46 -11.87
CA ASN A 63 31.41 1.48 -10.50
C ASN A 63 32.04 0.16 -10.04
N VAL A 64 31.59 -0.98 -10.56
CA VAL A 64 32.00 -2.32 -10.11
C VAL A 64 33.03 -2.95 -11.05
N GLY A 65 33.02 -2.60 -12.33
CA GLY A 65 33.91 -3.14 -13.37
C GLY A 65 33.23 -4.17 -14.29
N ASP A 66 34.03 -4.75 -15.18
CA ASP A 66 33.55 -5.57 -16.31
C ASP A 66 32.94 -6.92 -15.95
N GLU A 67 32.96 -7.32 -14.67
CA GLU A 67 32.25 -8.51 -14.18
C GLU A 67 30.72 -8.32 -14.21
N VAL A 68 30.24 -7.08 -14.24
CA VAL A 68 28.81 -6.78 -14.30
C VAL A 68 28.32 -6.88 -15.74
N VAL A 69 27.30 -7.73 -15.95
CA VAL A 69 26.57 -7.87 -17.21
C VAL A 69 25.24 -7.11 -17.12
N PRO A 70 25.12 -5.92 -17.74
CA PRO A 70 23.94 -5.05 -17.58
C PRO A 70 22.62 -5.73 -17.95
N ASP A 71 22.58 -6.47 -19.07
CA ASP A 71 21.38 -7.16 -19.51
C ASP A 71 20.90 -8.22 -18.51
N GLN A 72 21.83 -8.89 -17.82
CA GLN A 72 21.48 -9.88 -16.81
C GLN A 72 20.85 -9.19 -15.59
N LEU A 73 21.43 -8.06 -15.16
CA LEU A 73 20.91 -7.25 -14.06
C LEU A 73 19.50 -6.72 -14.37
N ILE A 74 19.27 -6.25 -15.60
CA ILE A 74 17.94 -5.78 -16.03
C ILE A 74 16.94 -6.93 -16.04
N ARG A 75 17.31 -8.11 -16.56
CA ARG A 75 16.44 -9.30 -16.53
C ARG A 75 16.06 -9.70 -15.11
N ASP A 76 17.02 -9.71 -14.20
CA ASP A 76 16.80 -10.09 -12.81
C ASP A 76 15.93 -9.04 -12.08
N ALA A 77 16.14 -7.75 -12.35
CA ALA A 77 15.26 -6.69 -11.87
C ALA A 77 13.82 -6.85 -12.37
N CYS A 78 13.62 -7.13 -13.67
CA CYS A 78 12.30 -7.36 -14.25
C CYS A 78 11.61 -8.59 -13.64
N ARG A 79 12.36 -9.69 -13.40
CA ARG A 79 11.85 -10.88 -12.72
C ARG A 79 11.40 -10.56 -11.29
N ASN A 80 12.23 -9.86 -10.54
CA ASN A 80 11.91 -9.44 -9.17
C ASN A 80 10.64 -8.58 -9.12
N VAL A 81 10.46 -7.66 -10.08
CA VAL A 81 9.23 -6.86 -10.18
C VAL A 81 8.00 -7.77 -10.35
N LEU A 82 8.06 -8.76 -11.24
CA LEU A 82 6.95 -9.68 -11.46
C LEU A 82 6.67 -10.57 -10.25
N GLU A 83 7.70 -11.02 -9.54
CA GLU A 83 7.56 -11.79 -8.28
C GLU A 83 6.92 -10.95 -7.17
N HIS A 84 7.25 -9.66 -7.05
CA HIS A 84 6.55 -8.79 -6.11
C HIS A 84 5.06 -8.62 -6.47
N VAL A 85 4.69 -8.65 -7.75
CA VAL A 85 3.28 -8.57 -8.18
C VAL A 85 2.48 -9.81 -7.76
N THR A 86 3.07 -11.00 -7.75
CA THR A 86 2.36 -12.23 -7.33
C THR A 86 1.98 -12.23 -5.85
N THR A 87 2.70 -11.47 -5.01
CA THR A 87 2.31 -11.29 -3.59
C THR A 87 0.97 -10.56 -3.44
N PHE A 88 0.61 -9.69 -4.39
CA PHE A 88 -0.70 -9.01 -4.39
C PHE A 88 -1.83 -9.96 -4.80
N THR A 89 -1.55 -10.98 -5.62
CA THR A 89 -2.56 -11.91 -6.14
C THR A 89 -2.76 -13.15 -5.27
N THR A 90 -1.77 -13.49 -4.42
CA THR A 90 -1.81 -14.65 -3.52
C THR A 90 -2.47 -14.33 -2.18
N SER A 91 -2.60 -13.05 -1.81
CA SER A 91 -3.59 -12.66 -0.81
C SER A 91 -4.98 -12.90 -1.40
N PRO A 92 -5.93 -13.53 -0.68
CA PRO A 92 -7.30 -13.62 -1.19
C PRO A 92 -7.69 -12.20 -1.59
N PHE A 93 -8.12 -12.03 -2.84
CA PHE A 93 -8.69 -10.78 -3.32
C PHE A 93 -9.88 -10.46 -2.41
N ARG A 94 -9.61 -9.76 -1.30
CA ARG A 94 -10.58 -8.86 -0.71
C ARG A 94 -10.66 -7.79 -1.77
N VAL A 95 -11.58 -7.99 -2.71
CA VAL A 95 -12.14 -6.92 -3.51
C VAL A 95 -12.54 -5.89 -2.46
N LYS A 96 -11.65 -4.94 -2.16
CA LYS A 96 -12.02 -3.84 -1.30
C LYS A 96 -13.17 -3.22 -2.06
N PRO A 97 -14.38 -3.13 -1.46
CA PRO A 97 -15.44 -2.35 -2.05
C PRO A 97 -14.80 -1.03 -2.45
N LYS A 98 -15.05 -0.60 -3.69
CA LYS A 98 -14.71 0.73 -4.23
C LYS A 98 -14.71 1.68 -3.04
N ALA A 99 -13.51 2.14 -2.61
CA ALA A 99 -13.33 2.77 -1.30
C ALA A 99 -14.51 3.73 -1.10
N GLU A 100 -15.42 3.38 -0.19
CA GLU A 100 -16.55 4.26 0.08
C GLU A 100 -15.94 5.63 0.39
N PRO A 101 -16.54 6.73 -0.10
CA PRO A 101 -16.09 8.05 0.31
C PRO A 101 -15.97 8.00 1.82
N VAL A 102 -14.75 8.27 2.31
CA VAL A 102 -14.44 8.20 3.73
C VAL A 102 -15.43 9.11 4.41
N LYS A 103 -16.45 8.54 5.07
CA LYS A 103 -17.44 9.34 5.77
C LYS A 103 -16.74 9.95 6.97
N ARG A 104 -16.36 11.22 6.87
CA ARG A 104 -15.78 12.00 7.96
C ARG A 104 -16.86 12.43 8.96
N GLU A 105 -17.74 11.49 9.28
CA GLU A 105 -18.96 11.71 10.05
C GLU A 105 -18.84 11.07 11.44
N GLY A 106 -19.65 11.55 12.38
CA GLY A 106 -19.76 10.98 13.72
C GLY A 106 -18.78 11.55 14.75
N PRO A 107 -18.78 11.01 15.99
CA PRO A 107 -18.12 11.61 17.14
C PRO A 107 -16.60 11.68 17.02
N LYS A 108 -15.98 10.84 16.16
CA LYS A 108 -14.53 10.89 15.92
C LYS A 108 -14.09 12.14 15.14
N TRP A 109 -14.99 12.72 14.37
CA TRP A 109 -14.79 13.92 13.55
C TRP A 109 -15.50 15.16 14.13
N ASP A 110 -15.88 15.11 15.41
CA ASP A 110 -16.39 16.26 16.15
C ASP A 110 -15.23 17.14 16.63
N PRO A 111 -15.11 18.41 16.18
CA PRO A 111 -14.05 19.31 16.63
C PRO A 111 -14.03 19.50 18.16
N SER A 112 -15.18 19.43 18.82
CA SER A 112 -15.29 19.65 20.27
C SER A 112 -14.57 18.57 21.10
N ARG A 113 -14.23 17.43 20.51
CA ARG A 113 -13.44 16.38 21.19
C ARG A 113 -11.98 16.81 21.45
N LEU A 114 -11.48 17.76 20.68
CA LEU A 114 -10.12 18.28 20.85
C LEU A 114 -10.12 19.36 21.93
N SER A 115 -9.31 19.18 22.96
CA SER A 115 -9.13 20.13 24.06
C SER A 115 -7.65 20.26 24.44
N GLU A 116 -7.34 21.13 25.40
CA GLU A 116 -5.98 21.29 25.93
C GLU A 116 -5.43 20.02 26.61
N THR A 117 -6.33 19.13 27.05
CA THR A 117 -5.95 17.83 27.63
C THR A 117 -5.70 16.77 26.57
N SER A 118 -6.09 17.03 25.31
CA SER A 118 -5.86 16.11 24.21
C SER A 118 -4.36 16.01 23.89
N THR A 119 -3.94 14.79 23.61
CA THR A 119 -2.57 14.44 23.27
C THR A 119 -2.47 14.01 21.82
N PHE A 120 -1.33 14.34 21.23
CA PHE A 120 -1.08 14.18 19.80
C PHE A 120 0.23 13.46 19.58
N VAL A 121 0.34 12.85 18.41
CA VAL A 121 1.52 12.07 18.00
C VAL A 121 1.96 12.52 16.62
N LEU A 122 3.27 12.49 16.39
CA LEU A 122 3.80 12.72 15.04
C LEU A 122 3.45 11.52 14.15
N GLY A 123 2.98 11.78 12.94
CA GLY A 123 2.62 10.71 12.00
C GLY A 123 3.79 9.77 11.67
N SER A 124 5.04 10.24 11.72
CA SER A 124 6.22 9.37 11.59
C SER A 124 6.38 8.39 12.75
N ARG A 125 6.05 8.81 13.98
CA ARG A 125 6.06 7.96 15.18
C ARG A 125 4.90 6.97 15.16
N ALA A 126 3.70 7.42 14.82
CA ALA A 126 2.54 6.54 14.65
C ALA A 126 2.78 5.46 13.57
N ASN A 127 3.37 5.84 12.44
CA ASN A 127 3.71 4.89 11.37
C ASN A 127 4.73 3.84 11.85
N LYS A 128 5.71 4.23 12.68
CA LYS A 128 6.65 3.28 13.29
C LYS A 128 5.98 2.39 14.33
N ALA A 129 5.16 2.99 15.21
CA ALA A 129 4.47 2.30 16.30
C ALA A 129 3.49 1.22 15.81
N LEU A 130 2.88 1.40 14.64
CA LEU A 130 1.96 0.42 14.04
C LEU A 130 2.66 -0.60 13.13
N GLY A 131 3.99 -0.76 13.21
CA GLY A 131 4.75 -1.70 12.38
C GLY A 131 4.86 -1.29 10.90
N MET A 132 4.51 -0.05 10.55
CA MET A 132 4.53 0.45 9.16
C MET A 132 5.83 1.21 8.81
N GLY A 133 6.90 1.05 9.61
CA GLY A 133 8.14 1.84 9.53
C GLY A 133 8.94 1.70 8.23
N GLY A 134 8.74 0.62 7.45
CA GLY A 134 9.46 0.36 6.20
C GLY A 134 9.10 1.29 5.03
N THR A 135 7.95 1.97 5.08
CA THR A 135 7.50 2.88 4.01
C THR A 135 6.90 4.14 4.60
N ARG A 136 7.44 5.31 4.24
CA ARG A 136 6.96 6.60 4.75
C ARG A 136 5.52 6.86 4.33
N GLY A 137 4.68 7.24 5.30
CA GLY A 137 3.32 7.71 5.05
C GLY A 137 2.28 6.63 4.77
N ARG A 138 2.62 5.34 4.96
CA ARG A 138 1.70 4.21 4.72
C ARG A 138 0.43 4.31 5.57
N ILE A 139 0.54 4.81 6.80
CA ILE A 139 -0.60 5.08 7.68
C ILE A 139 -1.69 5.95 7.02
N TYR A 140 -1.32 6.97 6.23
CA TYR A 140 -2.29 7.90 5.63
C TYR A 140 -3.07 7.30 4.45
N ILE A 141 -2.51 6.27 3.82
CA ILE A 141 -3.15 5.56 2.70
C ILE A 141 -4.01 4.43 3.25
N LYS A 142 -3.51 3.75 4.29
CA LYS A 142 -4.17 2.61 4.90
C LYS A 142 -5.37 3.02 5.77
N HIS A 143 -5.25 4.16 6.46
CA HIS A 143 -6.29 4.78 7.30
C HIS A 143 -6.63 6.16 6.75
N ALA A 144 -7.37 6.18 5.65
CA ALA A 144 -7.81 7.42 5.02
C ALA A 144 -8.90 8.15 5.85
N ASP A 145 -9.55 7.42 6.75
CA ASP A 145 -10.55 7.84 7.75
C ASP A 145 -9.96 8.48 9.00
N LEU A 146 -8.65 8.39 9.18
CA LEU A 146 -7.96 9.03 10.29
C LEU A 146 -7.83 10.54 10.06
N PHE A 147 -8.27 11.33 11.04
CA PHE A 147 -8.02 12.76 11.02
C PHE A 147 -6.50 13.03 11.06
N LYS A 148 -6.05 13.90 10.15
CA LYS A 148 -4.65 14.33 10.07
C LYS A 148 -4.55 15.84 9.95
N TYR A 149 -3.77 16.42 10.84
CA TYR A 149 -3.48 17.85 10.83
C TYR A 149 -2.10 18.10 10.24
N ALA A 150 -2.01 18.90 9.18
CA ALA A 150 -0.75 19.30 8.57
C ALA A 150 -0.18 20.51 9.31
N ALA A 151 0.94 20.34 10.00
CA ALA A 151 1.60 21.41 10.74
C ALA A 151 2.14 22.48 9.77
N ASP A 152 1.80 23.75 10.03
CA ASP A 152 2.33 24.89 9.29
C ASP A 152 3.72 25.32 9.79
N SER A 153 4.24 26.44 9.30
CA SER A 153 5.56 26.95 9.70
C SER A 153 5.65 27.28 11.19
N LYS A 154 4.59 27.85 11.79
CA LYS A 154 4.56 28.23 13.21
C LYS A 154 4.47 26.99 14.10
N ASP A 155 3.64 26.02 13.71
CA ASP A 155 3.51 24.74 14.40
C ASP A 155 4.85 23.99 14.41
N LYS A 156 5.53 23.93 13.26
CA LYS A 156 6.84 23.26 13.11
C LYS A 156 7.91 23.92 13.97
N GLN A 157 7.91 25.24 14.08
CA GLN A 157 8.83 25.96 14.95
C GLN A 157 8.63 25.54 16.41
N TRP A 158 7.39 25.56 16.91
CA TRP A 158 7.07 25.14 18.27
C TRP A 158 7.44 23.66 18.53
N LEU A 159 7.15 22.76 17.57
CA LEU A 159 7.51 21.34 17.64
C LEU A 159 9.03 21.11 17.69
N ALA A 160 9.81 21.96 17.02
CA ALA A 160 11.27 21.91 17.06
C ALA A 160 11.83 22.43 18.39
N GLU A 161 11.32 23.57 18.89
CA GLU A 161 11.69 24.15 20.19
C GLU A 161 11.42 23.21 21.36
N ARG A 162 10.32 22.46 21.31
CA ARG A 162 9.96 21.43 22.30
C ARG A 162 10.62 20.07 22.06
N HIS A 163 11.56 19.98 21.11
CA HIS A 163 12.26 18.74 20.74
C HIS A 163 11.36 17.56 20.34
N HIS A 164 10.14 17.82 19.89
CA HIS A 164 9.27 16.78 19.34
C HIS A 164 9.73 16.33 17.95
N MET A 165 10.30 17.25 17.17
CA MET A 165 10.93 16.96 15.87
C MET A 165 12.32 17.59 15.76
N ARG A 166 13.24 16.94 15.03
CA ARG A 166 14.48 17.61 14.60
C ARG A 166 14.12 18.62 13.51
N ALA A 167 14.66 19.84 13.60
CA ALA A 167 14.49 20.89 12.60
C ALA A 167 14.97 20.39 11.22
N THR A 168 14.07 19.76 10.47
CA THR A 168 14.33 19.20 9.14
C THR A 168 13.56 20.06 8.17
N GLY A 169 14.21 21.13 7.69
CA GLY A 169 13.63 22.07 6.73
C GLY A 169 13.07 21.33 5.51
N GLY A 170 11.79 21.52 5.23
CA GLY A 170 11.14 21.09 3.98
C GLY A 170 10.20 19.88 4.04
N LYS A 171 10.21 19.05 5.10
CA LYS A 171 9.29 17.90 5.19
C LYS A 171 7.94 18.28 5.80
N MET A 172 6.85 17.72 5.24
CA MET A 172 5.51 17.78 5.82
C MET A 172 5.50 17.03 7.16
N ALA A 173 4.93 17.64 8.19
CA ALA A 173 4.73 17.02 9.50
C ALA A 173 3.23 16.93 9.77
N TYR A 174 2.74 15.71 9.95
CA TYR A 174 1.35 15.48 10.32
C TYR A 174 1.26 15.16 11.81
N LEU A 175 0.24 15.73 12.45
CA LEU A 175 -0.18 15.40 13.80
C LEU A 175 -1.45 14.57 13.74
N LEU A 176 -1.47 13.50 14.52
CA LEU A 176 -2.57 12.55 14.66
C LEU A 176 -3.02 12.53 16.12
N ILE A 177 -4.29 12.25 16.36
CA ILE A 177 -4.86 12.16 17.72
C ILE A 177 -4.37 10.86 18.36
N GLU A 178 -3.83 10.92 19.58
CA GLU A 178 -3.30 9.73 20.25
C GLU A 178 -4.36 8.63 20.41
N GLU A 179 -5.54 9.00 20.90
CA GLU A 179 -6.66 8.10 21.15
C GLU A 179 -7.01 7.27 19.90
N ASP A 180 -7.06 7.91 18.73
CA ASP A 180 -7.39 7.21 17.48
C ASP A 180 -6.31 6.20 17.07
N ILE A 181 -5.03 6.48 17.37
CA ILE A 181 -3.94 5.53 17.13
C ILE A 181 -3.97 4.37 18.14
N GLN A 182 -4.33 4.64 19.39
CA GLN A 182 -4.51 3.59 20.40
C GLN A 182 -5.66 2.66 20.02
N ASP A 183 -6.81 3.21 19.63
CA ASP A 183 -7.94 2.44 19.11
C ASP A 183 -7.52 1.58 17.92
N LEU A 184 -6.78 2.17 16.99
CA LEU A 184 -6.33 1.46 15.80
C LEU A 184 -5.43 0.28 16.16
N SER A 185 -4.52 0.45 17.12
CA SER A 185 -3.65 -0.64 17.58
C SER A 185 -4.40 -1.82 18.20
N ARG A 186 -5.61 -1.59 18.73
CA ARG A 186 -6.46 -2.61 19.35
C ARG A 186 -7.39 -3.29 18.35
N SER A 187 -7.49 -2.78 17.13
CA SER A 187 -8.30 -3.38 16.07
C SER A 187 -7.74 -4.73 15.63
N ASP A 188 -8.59 -5.58 15.06
CA ASP A 188 -8.22 -6.93 14.60
C ASP A 188 -7.08 -6.91 13.57
N GLU A 189 -6.86 -5.79 12.88
CA GLU A 189 -5.77 -5.63 11.92
C GLU A 189 -4.38 -5.49 12.56
N TYR A 190 -4.31 -5.00 13.80
CA TYR A 190 -3.05 -4.66 14.47
C TYR A 190 -2.82 -5.38 15.79
N ARG A 191 -3.88 -5.77 16.51
CA ARG A 191 -3.79 -6.31 17.88
C ARG A 191 -2.85 -7.50 18.00
N ASP A 192 -2.87 -8.37 16.99
CA ASP A 192 -2.12 -9.63 16.99
C ASP A 192 -0.81 -9.51 16.16
N SER A 193 -0.44 -8.31 15.72
CA SER A 193 0.75 -8.07 14.90
C SER A 193 2.02 -7.93 15.77
N PRO A 194 3.06 -8.74 15.54
CA PRO A 194 4.30 -8.70 16.33
C PRO A 194 5.16 -7.46 16.04
N ASP A 195 4.82 -6.66 15.02
CA ASP A 195 5.56 -5.45 14.63
C ASP A 195 5.03 -4.19 15.32
N VAL A 196 3.92 -4.27 16.04
CA VAL A 196 3.36 -3.14 16.78
C VAL A 196 4.21 -2.84 18.02
N ARG A 197 4.58 -1.57 18.18
CA ARG A 197 5.49 -1.02 19.19
C ARG A 197 4.92 0.29 19.71
N MET A 198 3.91 0.21 20.57
CA MET A 198 3.22 1.39 21.10
C MET A 198 4.11 2.27 22.00
N ASP A 199 5.20 1.73 22.51
CA ASP A 199 6.26 2.45 23.23
C ASP A 199 6.95 3.54 22.36
N GLU A 200 6.94 3.39 21.04
CA GLU A 200 7.50 4.36 20.10
C GLU A 200 6.60 5.56 19.85
N LEU A 201 5.33 5.50 20.28
CA LEU A 201 4.30 6.49 19.95
C LEU A 201 4.64 7.88 20.51
N LYS A 202 5.15 7.93 21.74
CA LYS A 202 5.64 9.13 22.45
C LYS A 202 4.72 10.35 22.25
N PRO A 203 3.49 10.30 22.79
CA PRO A 203 2.49 11.38 22.67
C PRO A 203 2.93 12.64 23.42
N PHE A 204 2.35 13.78 23.04
CA PHE A 204 2.58 15.06 23.68
C PHE A 204 1.34 15.97 23.58
N SER A 205 1.17 16.85 24.56
CA SER A 205 0.16 17.91 24.52
C SER A 205 0.64 19.09 23.70
N VAL A 206 -0.29 19.81 23.07
CA VAL A 206 -0.02 21.01 22.27
C VAL A 206 -0.69 22.24 22.92
N PRO A 207 -0.19 23.46 22.68
CA PRO A 207 -0.80 24.67 23.22
C PRO A 207 -2.20 24.92 22.62
N HIS A 208 -3.04 25.66 23.35
CA HIS A 208 -4.42 25.98 22.98
C HIS A 208 -4.58 26.48 21.53
N TRP A 209 -3.72 27.40 21.09
CA TRP A 209 -3.78 27.96 19.74
C TRP A 209 -3.54 26.92 18.62
N MET A 210 -2.84 25.81 18.90
CA MET A 210 -2.73 24.69 17.96
C MET A 210 -4.00 23.85 17.97
N VAL A 211 -4.61 23.64 19.13
CA VAL A 211 -5.90 22.94 19.27
C VAL A 211 -6.97 23.66 18.47
N GLU A 212 -7.11 24.99 18.61
CA GLU A 212 -8.08 25.77 17.84
C GLU A 212 -7.89 25.63 16.32
N LYS A 213 -6.62 25.61 15.86
CA LYS A 213 -6.32 25.39 14.44
C LYS A 213 -6.72 23.99 13.97
N MET A 214 -6.48 22.97 14.80
CA MET A 214 -6.87 21.60 14.50
C MET A 214 -8.38 21.45 14.44
N GLN A 215 -9.12 22.05 15.38
CA GLN A 215 -10.58 22.08 15.39
C GLN A 215 -11.15 22.69 14.11
N ARG A 216 -10.68 23.87 13.72
CA ARG A 216 -11.09 24.53 12.46
C ARG A 216 -10.76 23.69 11.23
N THR A 217 -9.60 23.02 11.25
CA THR A 217 -9.17 22.14 10.16
C THR A 217 -10.05 20.89 10.06
N MET A 218 -10.46 20.32 11.20
CA MET A 218 -11.36 19.18 11.26
C MET A 218 -12.74 19.56 10.72
N GLU A 219 -13.28 20.70 11.13
CA GLU A 219 -14.57 21.21 10.65
C GLU A 219 -14.55 21.47 9.13
N ALA A 220 -13.52 22.16 8.63
CA ALA A 220 -13.35 22.38 7.18
C ALA A 220 -13.21 21.07 6.38
N GLN A 221 -12.55 20.04 6.93
CA GLN A 221 -12.43 18.74 6.27
C GLN A 221 -13.75 17.95 6.30
N ARG A 222 -14.58 18.15 7.32
CA ARG A 222 -15.91 17.54 7.42
C ARG A 222 -16.87 18.14 6.39
N ASP A 223 -16.86 19.46 6.24
CA ASP A 223 -17.76 20.17 5.30
C ASP A 223 -17.33 20.03 3.83
N SER A 224 -16.09 19.60 3.59
CA SER A 224 -15.55 19.39 2.24
C SER A 224 -16.01 18.10 1.54
N ASP A 225 -16.79 17.24 2.22
CA ASP A 225 -17.34 16.04 1.59
C ASP A 225 -18.56 16.42 0.72
N PRO A 226 -18.49 16.25 -0.63
CA PRO A 226 -19.53 16.68 -1.57
C PRO A 226 -20.82 15.83 -1.53
N ALA A 227 -21.05 15.09 -0.44
CA ALA A 227 -22.25 14.26 -0.23
C ALA A 227 -23.32 14.94 0.64
N ALA A 228 -23.04 16.14 1.17
CA ALA A 228 -23.93 16.89 2.08
C ALA A 228 -24.46 18.20 1.48
N SER A 229 -24.77 18.23 0.18
CA SER A 229 -25.55 19.31 -0.45
C SER A 229 -26.59 18.75 -1.40
#